data_AF-A0A0G0C3R0-F1
#
_entry.id   AF-A0A0G0C3R0-F1
#
_cell.length_a   1.000
_cell.length_b   1.000
_cell.length_c   1.000
_cell.angle_alpha   90.00
_cell.angle_beta   90.00
_cell.angle_gamma   90.00
#
_symmetry.space_group_name_H-M   'P 1'
#
loop_
_entity.id
_entity.type
_entity.pdbx_description
1 polymer ?
#
loop_
_entity_poly.entity_id
_entity_poly.type
_entity_poly.pdbx_seq_one_letter_code
_entity_poly.pdbx_strand_id
1 'polypeptide(L)'
;MNGYKIRTEYIPACYELRVTRTGVCLDMHEEMVDFLGDTLKDDSPVLKSIKEDKGWNFLSITRGDNFGFDGVLIKKRDKKRKKWINITFDSFSRDDMYKISYSLGIFFSAMCLFEGNTGYSRQQLMLIDNFFVIPGLGGAGFCAFFSAHLIKWLKEKLVEKNGDTNLGEKISLSMRNRYFCMDPGSKKYFHRDGFRTLFRSPAWISLNCPGDACDLSPECFHDGSDGEGYTMVPHNVDNVFQQFSLLSGLAKIHMLARKDGF
;
A
#
# COMPACT_ATOMS: atom_id res chain seq x y z
N MET A 1 22.60 6.22 13.39
CA MET A 1 21.53 7.13 12.96
C MET A 1 20.36 6.92 13.90
N ASN A 2 19.88 7.98 14.57
CA ASN A 2 18.68 7.89 15.39
C ASN A 2 17.47 7.88 14.44
N GLY A 3 16.89 6.71 14.18
CA GLY A 3 15.65 6.60 13.41
C GLY A 3 14.55 7.46 14.03
N TYR A 4 13.67 8.00 13.19
CA TYR A 4 12.53 8.81 13.66
C TYR A 4 11.59 7.95 14.51
N LYS A 5 11.53 8.24 15.82
CA LYS A 5 10.58 7.62 16.76
C LYS A 5 9.24 8.33 16.66
N ILE A 6 8.27 7.74 15.98
CA ILE A 6 6.89 8.24 15.93
C ILE A 6 6.21 7.87 17.25
N ARG A 7 5.91 8.87 18.08
CA ARG A 7 5.15 8.70 19.33
C ARG A 7 3.69 8.38 19.03
N THR A 8 2.99 7.80 20.00
CA THR A 8 1.58 7.39 19.97
C THR A 8 0.60 8.57 19.80
N GLU A 9 0.64 9.23 18.65
CA GLU A 9 -0.44 10.10 18.24
C GLU A 9 -1.58 9.23 17.71
N TYR A 10 -2.78 9.43 18.25
CA TYR A 10 -3.97 8.82 17.69
C TYR A 10 -4.25 9.51 16.36
N ILE A 11 -3.92 8.85 15.26
CA ILE A 11 -4.28 9.30 13.91
C ILE A 11 -5.56 8.56 13.53
N PRO A 12 -6.72 9.22 13.42
CA PRO A 12 -7.94 8.60 12.91
C PRO A 12 -7.69 7.96 11.54
N ALA A 13 -8.27 6.78 11.29
CA ALA A 13 -8.05 6.14 10.00
C ALA A 13 -8.68 7.00 8.89
N CYS A 14 -7.86 7.38 7.92
CA CYS A 14 -8.26 8.12 6.74
C CYS A 14 -8.43 7.20 5.53
N TYR A 15 -7.74 6.05 5.52
CA TYR A 15 -7.96 4.99 4.54
C TYR A 15 -7.58 3.60 5.06
N GLU A 16 -8.12 2.58 4.41
CA GLU A 16 -7.75 1.18 4.64
C GLU A 16 -7.32 0.50 3.35
N LEU A 17 -6.33 -0.39 3.44
CA LEU A 17 -5.94 -1.24 2.33
C LEU A 17 -6.60 -2.61 2.44
N ARG A 18 -7.09 -3.13 1.31
CA ARG A 18 -7.75 -4.44 1.25
C ARG A 18 -7.42 -5.19 -0.02
N VAL A 19 -7.17 -6.48 0.09
CA VAL A 19 -7.01 -7.38 -1.06
C VAL A 19 -8.40 -7.77 -1.58
N THR A 20 -8.58 -7.68 -2.89
CA THR A 20 -9.80 -8.12 -3.60
C THR A 20 -9.44 -9.13 -4.67
N ARG A 21 -10.46 -9.71 -5.32
CA ARG A 21 -10.26 -10.64 -6.44
C ARG A 21 -9.54 -9.97 -7.62
N THR A 22 -9.85 -8.70 -7.91
CA THR A 22 -9.32 -8.00 -9.10
C THR A 22 -8.12 -7.13 -8.79
N GLY A 23 -7.96 -6.66 -7.54
CA GLY A 23 -6.96 -5.66 -7.18
C GLY A 23 -6.56 -5.66 -5.72
N VAL A 24 -5.70 -4.72 -5.35
CA VAL A 24 -5.78 -4.08 -4.04
C VAL A 24 -6.96 -3.08 -4.09
N CYS A 25 -7.49 -2.72 -2.94
CA CYS A 25 -8.54 -1.74 -2.78
C CYS A 25 -8.11 -0.74 -1.72
N LEU A 26 -8.32 0.53 -2.02
CA LEU A 26 -8.13 1.62 -1.08
C LEU A 26 -9.53 2.09 -0.65
N ASP A 27 -9.90 1.80 0.59
CA ASP A 27 -11.18 2.18 1.18
C ASP A 27 -10.97 3.50 1.93
N MET A 28 -11.39 4.63 1.35
CA MET A 28 -11.10 5.96 1.91
C MET A 28 -12.30 6.59 2.61
N HIS A 29 -12.02 7.36 3.66
CA HIS A 29 -12.99 8.24 4.30
C HIS A 29 -13.41 9.37 3.35
N GLU A 30 -14.64 9.88 3.47
CA GLU A 30 -15.13 10.96 2.59
C GLU A 30 -14.30 12.24 2.71
N GLU A 31 -13.89 12.62 3.92
CA GLU A 31 -13.11 13.85 4.13
C GLU A 31 -11.77 13.78 3.40
N MET A 32 -11.18 12.57 3.33
CA MET A 32 -9.97 12.34 2.55
C MET A 32 -10.24 12.48 1.05
N VAL A 33 -11.40 12.02 0.56
CA VAL A 33 -11.80 12.16 -0.84
C VAL A 33 -12.00 13.63 -1.20
N ASP A 34 -12.71 14.37 -0.35
CA ASP A 34 -12.97 15.80 -0.56
C ASP A 34 -11.65 16.58 -0.55
N PHE A 35 -10.79 16.31 0.44
CA PHE A 35 -9.45 16.86 0.51
C PHE A 35 -8.61 16.58 -0.74
N LEU A 36 -8.61 15.33 -1.24
CA LEU A 36 -7.89 14.97 -2.46
C LEU A 36 -8.49 15.66 -3.70
N GLY A 37 -9.81 15.84 -3.74
CA GLY A 37 -10.50 16.59 -4.79
C GLY A 37 -10.07 18.06 -4.84
N ASP A 38 -9.90 18.68 -3.67
CA ASP A 38 -9.48 20.07 -3.54
C ASP A 38 -7.97 20.26 -3.77
N THR A 39 -7.17 19.26 -3.40
CA THR A 39 -5.71 19.29 -3.51
C THR A 39 -5.24 18.96 -4.93
N LEU A 40 -5.84 17.95 -5.58
CA LEU A 40 -5.43 17.43 -6.89
C LEU A 40 -6.28 18.00 -8.02
N LYS A 41 -6.19 19.32 -8.20
CA LYS A 41 -6.84 20.03 -9.30
C LYS A 41 -6.06 19.88 -10.60
N ASP A 42 -6.77 19.83 -11.73
CA ASP A 42 -6.22 19.64 -13.08
C ASP A 42 -5.11 20.65 -13.43
N ASP A 43 -5.07 21.80 -12.76
CA ASP A 43 -4.10 22.87 -12.97
C ASP A 43 -2.86 22.79 -12.07
N SER A 44 -2.78 21.81 -11.18
CA SER A 44 -1.61 21.62 -10.30
C SER A 44 -0.33 21.37 -11.10
N PRO A 45 0.83 21.93 -10.67
CA PRO A 45 2.08 21.81 -11.43
C PRO A 45 2.51 20.36 -11.70
N VAL A 46 2.31 19.46 -10.73
CA VAL A 46 2.68 18.05 -10.86
C VAL A 46 1.85 17.34 -11.94
N LEU A 47 0.55 17.60 -12.02
CA LEU A 47 -0.33 17.00 -13.02
C LEU A 47 -0.07 17.55 -14.42
N LYS A 48 0.21 18.86 -14.52
CA LYS A 48 0.63 19.48 -15.79
C LYS A 48 1.92 18.86 -16.32
N SER A 49 2.93 18.73 -15.48
CA SER A 49 4.22 18.14 -15.87
C SER A 49 4.07 16.71 -16.39
N ILE A 50 3.26 15.87 -15.73
CA ILE A 50 3.03 14.49 -16.20
C ILE A 50 2.22 14.47 -17.50
N LYS A 51 1.25 15.37 -17.66
CA LYS A 51 0.51 15.50 -18.92
C LYS A 51 1.42 15.91 -20.07
N GLU A 52 2.35 16.83 -19.84
CA GLU A 52 3.31 17.29 -20.85
C GLU A 52 4.34 16.20 -21.21
N ASP A 53 4.85 15.45 -20.23
CA ASP A 53 5.85 14.39 -20.43
C ASP A 53 5.26 13.10 -21.02
N LYS A 54 4.09 12.67 -20.53
CA LYS A 54 3.49 11.37 -20.88
C LYS A 54 2.26 11.45 -21.78
N GLY A 55 1.64 12.61 -21.92
CA GLY A 55 0.37 12.77 -22.63
C GLY A 55 -0.86 12.26 -21.86
N TRP A 56 -0.70 11.81 -20.62
CA TRP A 56 -1.79 11.25 -19.81
C TRP A 56 -2.65 12.36 -19.19
N ASN A 57 -3.97 12.14 -19.16
CA ASN A 57 -4.91 13.10 -18.57
C ASN A 57 -5.33 12.62 -17.18
N PHE A 58 -5.06 13.43 -16.16
CA PHE A 58 -5.53 13.12 -14.82
C PHE A 58 -7.03 13.44 -14.70
N LEU A 59 -7.80 12.45 -14.27
CA LEU A 59 -9.22 12.61 -13.95
C LEU A 59 -9.39 12.69 -12.43
N SER A 60 -9.96 13.79 -11.94
CA SER A 60 -10.16 14.00 -10.49
C SER A 60 -11.09 12.95 -9.86
N ILE A 61 -10.79 12.56 -8.62
CA ILE A 61 -11.56 11.56 -7.85
C ILE A 61 -13.03 11.97 -7.61
N THR A 62 -13.30 13.27 -7.61
CA THR A 62 -14.65 13.83 -7.43
C THR A 62 -15.48 13.78 -8.71
N ARG A 63 -14.88 13.47 -9.87
CA ARG A 63 -15.55 13.42 -11.18
C ARG A 63 -15.83 11.98 -11.60
N GLY A 64 -17.10 11.66 -11.85
CA GLY A 64 -17.51 10.35 -12.38
C GLY A 64 -17.11 9.17 -11.49
N ASP A 65 -17.08 7.97 -12.08
CA ASP A 65 -16.65 6.74 -11.40
C ASP A 65 -15.22 6.30 -11.76
N ASN A 66 -14.62 6.87 -12.82
CA ASN A 66 -13.24 6.60 -13.22
C ASN A 66 -12.36 7.82 -12.94
N PHE A 67 -11.16 7.60 -12.41
CA PHE A 67 -10.27 8.67 -11.98
C PHE A 67 -8.78 8.26 -12.06
N GLY A 68 -7.87 9.17 -11.72
CA GLY A 68 -6.43 9.00 -11.96
C GLY A 68 -6.05 9.24 -13.42
N PHE A 69 -4.82 8.92 -13.79
CA PHE A 69 -4.32 9.07 -15.16
C PHE A 69 -5.10 8.17 -16.12
N ASP A 70 -5.75 8.77 -17.11
CA ASP A 70 -6.63 8.16 -18.10
C ASP A 70 -7.75 7.29 -17.50
N GLY A 71 -8.16 7.58 -16.25
CA GLY A 71 -9.30 6.90 -15.62
C GLY A 71 -9.05 5.44 -15.24
N VAL A 72 -7.78 5.03 -15.07
CA VAL A 72 -7.40 3.66 -14.72
C VAL A 72 -7.83 3.20 -13.32
N LEU A 73 -8.21 4.15 -12.44
CA LEU A 73 -8.75 3.84 -11.12
C LEU A 73 -10.26 3.91 -11.13
N ILE A 74 -10.91 2.92 -10.52
CA ILE A 74 -12.37 2.80 -10.52
C ILE A 74 -12.90 2.97 -9.10
N LYS A 75 -13.81 3.93 -8.95
CA LYS A 75 -14.59 4.19 -7.74
C LYS A 75 -15.78 3.24 -7.67
N LYS A 76 -15.89 2.51 -6.56
CA LYS A 76 -17.05 1.67 -6.23
C LYS A 76 -17.64 2.14 -4.90
N ARG A 77 -18.91 2.56 -4.93
CA ARG A 77 -19.64 2.99 -3.73
C ARG A 77 -19.98 1.78 -2.87
N ASP A 78 -19.62 1.81 -1.58
CA ASP A 78 -20.11 0.82 -0.63
C ASP A 78 -21.52 1.19 -0.16
N LYS A 79 -22.52 0.36 -0.48
CA LYS A 79 -23.89 0.58 -0.01
C LYS A 79 -24.04 0.38 1.51
N LYS A 80 -23.14 -0.38 2.15
CA LYS A 80 -23.19 -0.70 3.58
C LYS A 80 -22.48 0.34 4.42
N ARG A 81 -21.35 0.85 3.94
CA ARG A 81 -20.59 1.92 4.59
C ARG A 81 -21.00 3.24 3.95
N LYS A 82 -21.87 4.01 4.61
CA LYS A 82 -22.47 5.23 4.02
C LYS A 82 -21.46 6.22 3.44
N LYS A 83 -20.17 6.19 3.86
CA LYS A 83 -19.10 7.13 3.48
C LYS A 83 -17.71 6.48 3.38
N TRP A 84 -17.59 5.37 2.64
CA TRP A 84 -16.30 4.72 2.34
C TRP A 84 -16.18 4.49 0.83
N ILE A 85 -15.20 5.13 0.20
CA ILE A 85 -15.00 5.02 -1.25
C ILE A 85 -14.02 3.89 -1.51
N ASN A 86 -14.46 2.83 -2.20
CA ASN A 86 -13.60 1.73 -2.61
C ASN A 86 -12.95 2.09 -3.94
N ILE A 87 -11.63 2.09 -3.99
CA ILE A 87 -10.88 2.24 -5.24
C ILE A 87 -10.40 0.87 -5.65
N THR A 88 -10.88 0.35 -6.78
CA THR A 88 -10.38 -0.94 -7.31
C THR A 88 -9.53 -0.72 -8.55
N PHE A 89 -8.46 -1.50 -8.64
CA PHE A 89 -7.67 -1.65 -9.84
C PHE A 89 -8.29 -2.79 -10.68
N ASP A 90 -8.73 -2.53 -11.92
CA ASP A 90 -9.25 -3.54 -12.85
C ASP A 90 -8.38 -3.62 -14.13
N SER A 91 -8.09 -4.85 -14.62
CA SER A 91 -7.45 -5.21 -15.91
C SER A 91 -6.28 -4.32 -16.38
N PHE A 92 -5.04 -4.78 -16.25
CA PHE A 92 -3.88 -3.96 -16.64
C PHE A 92 -3.15 -4.49 -17.85
N SER A 93 -3.13 -3.69 -18.91
CA SER A 93 -1.96 -3.67 -19.79
C SER A 93 -0.74 -3.17 -19.00
N ARG A 94 0.45 -3.31 -19.59
CA ARG A 94 1.66 -2.76 -18.95
C ARG A 94 1.59 -1.24 -18.77
N ASP A 95 1.03 -0.55 -19.75
CA ASP A 95 0.81 0.90 -19.71
C ASP A 95 -0.15 1.30 -18.58
N ASP A 96 -1.26 0.57 -18.42
CA ASP A 96 -2.22 0.84 -17.35
C ASP A 96 -1.60 0.72 -15.95
N MET A 97 -0.70 -0.25 -15.73
CA MET A 97 0.00 -0.37 -14.44
C MET A 97 0.88 0.83 -14.14
N TYR A 98 1.56 1.39 -15.16
CA TYR A 98 2.35 2.62 -14.96
C TYR A 98 1.40 3.77 -14.60
N LYS A 99 0.30 3.95 -15.32
CA LYS A 99 -0.70 4.99 -15.01
C LYS A 99 -1.28 4.84 -13.60
N ILE A 100 -1.59 3.61 -13.18
CA ILE A 100 -2.05 3.31 -11.82
C ILE A 100 -0.98 3.69 -10.83
N SER A 101 0.27 3.31 -11.09
CA SER A 101 1.35 3.57 -10.17
C SER A 101 1.62 5.07 -10.00
N TYR A 102 1.68 5.82 -11.10
CA TYR A 102 1.76 7.28 -11.07
C TYR A 102 0.57 7.92 -10.35
N SER A 103 -0.65 7.43 -10.61
CA SER A 103 -1.84 7.92 -9.92
C SER A 103 -1.71 7.71 -8.42
N LEU A 104 -1.40 6.48 -7.99
CA LEU A 104 -1.22 6.13 -6.58
C LEU A 104 -0.10 6.92 -5.92
N GLY A 105 1.00 7.18 -6.62
CA GLY A 105 2.07 8.04 -6.14
C GLY A 105 1.56 9.41 -5.72
N ILE A 106 0.84 10.07 -6.62
CA ILE A 106 0.24 11.38 -6.34
C ILE A 106 -0.78 11.30 -5.22
N PHE A 107 -1.64 10.29 -5.23
CA PHE A 107 -2.64 10.10 -4.18
C PHE A 107 -1.97 9.89 -2.81
N PHE A 108 -1.03 8.96 -2.68
CA PHE A 108 -0.35 8.69 -1.41
C PHE A 108 0.42 9.92 -0.92
N SER A 109 1.17 10.60 -1.79
CA SER A 109 1.87 11.84 -1.40
C SER A 109 0.92 12.94 -0.95
N ALA A 110 -0.22 13.11 -1.64
CA ALA A 110 -1.23 14.08 -1.21
C ALA A 110 -1.88 13.67 0.12
N MET A 111 -2.21 12.39 0.32
CA MET A 111 -2.80 11.89 1.56
C MET A 111 -1.88 12.08 2.78
N CYS A 112 -0.55 12.07 2.60
CA CYS A 112 0.41 12.39 3.66
C CYS A 112 0.32 13.86 4.14
N LEU A 113 -0.30 14.76 3.37
CA LEU A 113 -0.52 16.16 3.73
C LEU A 113 -1.86 16.39 4.46
N PHE A 114 -2.66 15.35 4.66
CA PHE A 114 -3.96 15.48 5.31
C PHE A 114 -3.79 15.63 6.82
N GLU A 115 -4.16 16.79 7.36
CA GLU A 115 -4.16 17.11 8.79
C GLU A 115 -5.57 17.08 9.42
N GLY A 116 -6.59 16.69 8.65
CA GLY A 116 -7.98 16.67 9.11
C GLY A 116 -8.27 15.55 10.12
N ASN A 117 -9.35 15.72 10.90
CA ASN A 117 -9.85 14.70 11.80
C ASN A 117 -11.09 14.03 11.18
N THR A 118 -10.94 12.81 10.69
CA THR A 118 -12.04 12.04 10.07
C THR A 118 -13.17 11.68 11.03
N GLY A 119 -13.03 11.95 12.33
CA GLY A 119 -13.99 11.54 13.37
C GLY A 119 -14.09 10.03 13.52
N TYR A 120 -13.22 9.26 12.85
CA TYR A 120 -13.29 7.81 12.84
C TYR A 120 -12.68 7.24 14.11
N SER A 121 -13.39 6.29 14.73
CA SER A 121 -13.00 5.70 16.02
C SER A 121 -11.89 4.66 15.93
N ARG A 122 -11.47 4.28 14.72
CA ARG A 122 -10.33 3.40 14.52
C ARG A 122 -9.10 4.20 14.11
N GLN A 123 -7.94 3.73 14.55
CA GLN A 123 -6.67 4.35 14.19
C GLN A 123 -6.17 3.93 12.81
N GLN A 124 -5.41 4.80 12.16
CA GLN A 124 -4.66 4.47 10.96
C GLN A 124 -3.58 3.43 11.30
N LEU A 125 -3.64 2.26 10.67
CA LEU A 125 -2.68 1.18 10.95
C LEU A 125 -1.37 1.34 10.18
N MET A 126 -1.45 1.88 8.97
CA MET A 126 -0.35 1.96 8.03
C MET A 126 -0.49 3.17 7.13
N LEU A 127 0.60 3.86 6.83
CA LEU A 127 0.68 4.84 5.77
C LEU A 127 1.57 4.32 4.64
N ILE A 128 1.25 4.64 3.39
CA ILE A 128 2.08 4.35 2.22
C ILE A 128 2.61 5.69 1.75
N ASP A 129 3.90 5.73 1.42
CA ASP A 129 4.57 6.94 1.00
C ASP A 129 5.65 6.62 -0.05
N ASN A 130 6.18 7.66 -0.71
CA ASN A 130 7.21 7.55 -1.74
C ASN A 130 6.86 6.50 -2.80
N PHE A 131 5.60 6.43 -3.20
CA PHE A 131 5.15 5.46 -4.20
C PHE A 131 5.45 6.00 -5.59
N PHE A 132 6.54 5.58 -6.23
CA PHE A 132 7.00 6.16 -7.49
C PHE A 132 7.34 5.12 -8.54
N VAL A 133 7.41 5.56 -9.80
CA VAL A 133 7.99 4.77 -10.89
C VAL A 133 8.94 5.58 -11.75
N ILE A 134 10.20 5.14 -11.78
CA ILE A 134 11.30 5.69 -12.57
C ILE A 134 11.89 4.55 -13.43
N PRO A 135 12.25 4.77 -14.70
CA PRO A 135 12.96 3.75 -15.47
C PRO A 135 14.32 3.41 -14.84
N GLY A 136 14.62 2.11 -14.66
CA GLY A 136 15.91 1.64 -14.16
C GLY A 136 15.82 0.76 -12.90
N LEU A 137 16.96 0.47 -12.30
CA LEU A 137 17.07 -0.31 -11.06
C LEU A 137 16.51 0.50 -9.87
N GLY A 138 15.77 -0.16 -8.97
CA GLY A 138 15.06 0.49 -7.87
C GLY A 138 13.89 1.37 -8.33
N GLY A 139 13.47 1.20 -9.57
CA GLY A 139 12.58 2.10 -10.28
C GLY A 139 11.11 2.02 -9.90
N ALA A 140 10.67 1.18 -8.95
CA ALA A 140 9.26 1.05 -8.59
C ALA A 140 9.07 0.93 -7.06
N GLY A 141 9.93 1.61 -6.30
CA GLY A 141 9.91 1.60 -4.84
C GLY A 141 8.68 2.27 -4.24
N PHE A 142 8.45 1.95 -2.97
CA PHE A 142 7.58 2.68 -2.06
C PHE A 142 7.92 2.34 -0.62
N CYS A 143 7.63 3.27 0.28
CA CYS A 143 7.77 3.08 1.72
C CYS A 143 6.41 2.80 2.36
N ALA A 144 6.43 2.14 3.52
CA ALA A 144 5.25 1.98 4.34
C ALA A 144 5.56 2.27 5.81
N PHE A 145 4.80 3.14 6.44
CA PHE A 145 4.92 3.43 7.87
C PHE A 145 3.94 2.56 8.64
N PHE A 146 4.44 1.73 9.54
CA PHE A 146 3.61 0.92 10.43
C PHE A 146 3.37 1.69 11.71
N SER A 147 2.10 1.88 12.09
CA SER A 147 1.75 2.50 13.37
C SER A 147 2.11 1.58 14.54
N ALA A 148 2.26 2.17 15.74
CA ALA A 148 2.41 1.42 16.98
C ALA A 148 1.29 0.38 17.21
N HIS A 149 0.07 0.65 16.72
CA HIS A 149 -1.06 -0.28 16.85
C HIS A 149 -0.91 -1.51 15.95
N LEU A 150 -0.40 -1.31 14.73
CA LEU A 150 -0.07 -2.43 13.86
C LEU A 150 1.11 -3.24 14.41
N ILE A 151 2.11 -2.58 15.01
CA ILE A 151 3.23 -3.25 15.67
C ILE A 151 2.75 -4.07 16.88
N LYS A 152 1.82 -3.54 17.68
CA LYS A 152 1.19 -4.28 18.78
C LYS A 152 0.51 -5.55 18.27
N TRP A 153 -0.29 -5.45 17.20
CA TRP A 153 -0.90 -6.64 16.58
C TRP A 153 0.16 -7.65 16.11
N LEU A 154 1.23 -7.19 15.46
CA LEU A 154 2.33 -8.07 15.04
C LEU A 154 2.98 -8.78 16.22
N LYS A 155 3.24 -8.08 17.34
CA LYS A 155 3.79 -8.69 18.57
C LYS A 155 2.87 -9.79 19.09
N GLU A 156 1.58 -9.51 19.22
CA GLU A 156 0.58 -10.51 19.67
C GLU A 156 0.63 -11.75 18.76
N LYS A 157 0.68 -11.55 17.44
CA LYS A 157 0.80 -12.66 16.47
C LYS A 157 2.13 -13.38 16.46
N LEU A 158 3.18 -12.82 17.05
CA LEU A 158 4.49 -13.47 17.16
C LEU A 158 4.68 -14.17 18.51
N VAL A 159 4.15 -13.60 19.59
CA VAL A 159 4.12 -14.22 20.93
C VAL A 159 3.25 -15.46 20.92
N GLU A 160 2.15 -15.46 20.16
CA GLU A 160 1.30 -16.64 19.95
C GLU A 160 2.03 -17.82 19.28
N LYS A 161 3.26 -17.65 18.75
CA LYS A 161 3.92 -18.66 17.90
C LYS A 161 4.99 -19.49 18.59
N ASN A 162 4.52 -20.60 19.16
CA ASN A 162 5.13 -21.92 18.95
C ASN A 162 4.60 -22.55 17.62
N GLY A 163 4.74 -21.86 16.47
CA GLY A 163 4.57 -22.52 15.16
C GLY A 163 3.39 -22.18 14.25
N ASP A 164 2.66 -21.06 14.41
CA ASP A 164 1.67 -20.69 13.37
C ASP A 164 2.36 -20.18 12.09
N THR A 165 2.70 -21.11 11.20
CA THR A 165 3.26 -20.85 9.87
C THR A 165 2.24 -20.22 8.90
N ASN A 166 0.96 -20.14 9.27
CA ASN A 166 -0.12 -19.76 8.36
C ASN A 166 -0.22 -18.25 8.11
N LEU A 167 0.12 -17.39 9.09
CA LEU A 167 0.08 -15.93 8.88
C LEU A 167 1.00 -15.50 7.72
N GLY A 168 2.25 -16.00 7.73
CA GLY A 168 3.21 -15.70 6.68
C GLY A 168 2.80 -16.25 5.33
N GLU A 169 2.23 -17.46 5.29
CA GLU A 169 1.70 -18.03 4.04
C GLU A 169 0.50 -17.24 3.51
N LYS A 170 -0.43 -16.78 4.37
CA LYS A 170 -1.57 -15.96 3.94
C LYS A 170 -1.14 -14.66 3.27
N ILE A 171 -0.10 -14.01 3.81
CA ILE A 171 0.47 -12.78 3.26
C ILE A 171 1.23 -13.10 1.95
N SER A 172 2.11 -14.09 1.97
CA SER A 172 2.87 -14.54 0.79
C SER A 172 1.98 -15.00 -0.37
N LEU A 173 0.88 -15.69 -0.08
CA LEU A 173 -0.12 -16.09 -1.06
C LEU A 173 -0.79 -14.87 -1.71
N SER A 174 -1.03 -13.80 -0.97
CA SER A 174 -1.60 -12.56 -1.51
C SER A 174 -0.64 -11.86 -2.48
N MET A 175 0.65 -11.82 -2.16
CA MET A 175 1.70 -11.29 -3.03
C MET A 175 1.82 -12.13 -4.31
N ARG A 176 1.97 -13.45 -4.14
CA ARG A 176 2.08 -14.42 -5.23
C ARG A 176 0.90 -14.36 -6.20
N ASN A 177 -0.33 -14.38 -5.67
CA ASN A 177 -1.53 -14.31 -6.50
C ASN A 177 -1.57 -13.01 -7.31
N ARG A 178 -1.20 -11.88 -6.68
CA ARG A 178 -1.16 -10.58 -7.37
C ARG A 178 -0.15 -10.59 -8.50
N TYR A 179 1.08 -11.03 -8.24
CA TYR A 179 2.13 -11.09 -9.24
C TYR A 179 1.70 -11.95 -10.44
N PHE A 180 1.19 -13.16 -10.18
CA PHE A 180 0.76 -14.08 -11.23
C PHE A 180 -0.51 -13.67 -11.98
N CYS A 181 -1.30 -12.75 -11.44
CA CYS A 181 -2.39 -12.12 -12.19
C CYS A 181 -1.85 -11.14 -13.24
N MET A 182 -0.74 -10.45 -12.95
CA MET A 182 -0.15 -9.44 -13.83
C MET A 182 0.85 -10.05 -14.83
N ASP A 183 1.54 -11.12 -14.43
CA ASP A 183 2.40 -11.92 -15.31
C ASP A 183 2.07 -13.42 -15.16
N PRO A 184 1.02 -13.92 -15.82
CA PRO A 184 0.65 -15.33 -15.77
C PRO A 184 1.73 -16.26 -16.33
N GLY A 185 2.55 -15.77 -17.27
CA GLY A 185 3.63 -16.53 -17.91
C GLY A 185 4.78 -16.85 -16.97
N SER A 186 4.94 -16.07 -15.90
CA SER A 186 5.99 -16.25 -14.90
C SER A 186 5.79 -17.44 -13.94
N LYS A 187 4.60 -18.03 -13.89
CA LYS A 187 4.28 -19.16 -12.98
C LYS A 187 5.23 -20.35 -13.11
N LYS A 188 5.81 -20.55 -14.30
CA LYS A 188 6.78 -21.63 -14.57
C LYS A 188 8.20 -21.33 -14.06
N TYR A 189 8.51 -20.07 -13.78
CA TYR A 189 9.86 -19.63 -13.41
C TYR A 189 10.01 -19.36 -11.92
N PHE A 190 8.91 -18.95 -11.26
CA PHE A 190 8.95 -18.61 -9.84
C PHE A 190 8.34 -19.72 -8.99
N HIS A 191 9.20 -20.37 -8.20
CA HIS A 191 8.77 -21.32 -7.19
C HIS A 191 8.02 -20.61 -6.05
N ARG A 192 7.27 -21.39 -5.25
CA ARG A 192 6.59 -20.91 -4.02
C ARG A 192 7.53 -20.08 -3.14
N ASP A 193 8.80 -20.45 -3.12
CA ASP A 193 9.86 -19.83 -2.34
C ASP A 193 10.27 -18.42 -2.78
N GLY A 194 9.87 -17.98 -3.98
CA GLY A 194 10.15 -16.62 -4.45
C GLY A 194 9.31 -15.54 -3.77
N PHE A 195 8.22 -15.93 -3.09
CA PHE A 195 7.35 -15.02 -2.34
C PHE A 195 7.35 -15.43 -0.88
N ARG A 196 7.88 -14.58 0.00
CA ARG A 196 8.06 -14.93 1.41
C ARG A 196 7.72 -13.77 2.32
N THR A 197 7.12 -14.11 3.44
CA THR A 197 6.93 -13.20 4.57
C THR A 197 7.80 -13.73 5.69
N LEU A 198 8.82 -12.94 6.06
CA LEU A 198 9.75 -13.29 7.13
C LEU A 198 9.36 -12.53 8.38
N PHE A 199 9.31 -13.23 9.50
CA PHE A 199 9.10 -12.61 10.80
C PHE A 199 10.36 -12.73 11.65
N ARG A 200 10.73 -11.65 12.36
CA ARG A 200 11.82 -11.68 13.34
C ARG A 200 11.38 -11.05 14.65
N SER A 201 11.92 -11.56 15.75
CA SER A 201 11.70 -10.98 17.08
C SER A 201 12.28 -9.55 17.14
N PRO A 202 11.61 -8.60 17.81
CA PRO A 202 10.36 -8.76 18.56
C PRO A 202 9.07 -8.53 17.74
N ALA A 203 9.12 -7.81 16.61
CA ALA A 203 7.93 -7.43 15.83
C ALA A 203 8.22 -7.11 14.36
N TRP A 204 9.25 -7.72 13.78
CA TRP A 204 9.70 -7.37 12.45
C TRP A 204 9.04 -8.23 11.41
N ILE A 205 8.64 -7.60 10.32
CA ILE A 205 8.19 -8.28 9.12
C ILE A 205 9.01 -7.81 7.92
N SER A 206 9.39 -8.74 7.05
CA SER A 206 9.93 -8.44 5.72
C SER A 206 9.09 -9.17 4.68
N LEU A 207 8.80 -8.48 3.57
CA LEU A 207 8.03 -9.00 2.45
C LEU A 207 8.95 -9.14 1.25
N ASN A 208 9.15 -10.37 0.79
CA ASN A 208 10.02 -10.66 -0.34
C ASN A 208 9.17 -11.11 -1.53
N CYS A 209 9.56 -10.66 -2.73
CA CYS A 209 8.99 -11.15 -3.98
C CYS A 209 10.11 -11.45 -5.00
N PRO A 210 9.81 -12.11 -6.13
CA PRO A 210 10.84 -12.49 -7.08
C PRO A 210 11.60 -11.29 -7.66
N GLY A 211 12.93 -11.41 -7.67
CA GLY A 211 13.88 -10.39 -8.11
C GLY A 211 15.24 -10.60 -7.44
N ASP A 212 16.19 -9.73 -7.75
CA ASP A 212 17.49 -9.73 -7.07
C ASP A 212 17.39 -9.00 -5.73
N ALA A 213 17.24 -9.75 -4.63
CA ALA A 213 17.00 -9.19 -3.30
C ALA A 213 15.83 -8.17 -3.28
N CYS A 214 14.73 -8.51 -3.95
CA CYS A 214 13.54 -7.66 -4.04
C CYS A 214 12.67 -7.82 -2.79
N ASP A 215 12.69 -6.82 -1.92
CA ASP A 215 11.93 -6.84 -0.68
C ASP A 215 11.43 -5.47 -0.21
N LEU A 216 10.52 -5.53 0.76
CA LEU A 216 10.14 -4.43 1.61
C LEU A 216 10.47 -4.86 3.05
N SER A 217 11.38 -4.16 3.71
CA SER A 217 11.89 -4.51 5.04
C SER A 217 12.06 -3.29 5.95
N PRO A 218 12.16 -3.46 7.27
CA PRO A 218 12.33 -2.34 8.19
C PRO A 218 13.62 -1.57 7.89
N GLU A 219 13.54 -0.23 7.86
CA GLU A 219 14.68 0.66 7.56
C GLU A 219 15.84 0.49 8.55
N CYS A 220 15.52 0.32 9.82
CA CYS A 220 16.49 0.21 10.89
C CYS A 220 16.06 -0.79 11.93
N PHE A 221 16.96 -1.06 12.88
CA PHE A 221 16.64 -1.92 13.98
C PHE A 221 15.53 -1.33 14.86
N HIS A 222 14.40 -2.03 14.98
CA HIS A 222 13.32 -1.70 15.91
C HIS A 222 13.39 -2.62 17.13
N ASP A 223 13.63 -2.05 18.31
CA ASP A 223 13.81 -2.77 19.57
C ASP A 223 12.53 -3.39 20.13
N GLY A 224 11.38 -3.14 19.49
CA GLY A 224 10.09 -3.63 19.95
C GLY A 224 9.62 -2.97 21.22
N SER A 225 10.02 -1.73 21.47
CA SER A 225 9.38 -0.89 22.47
C SER A 225 7.88 -0.76 22.18
N ASP A 226 7.10 -0.68 23.25
CA ASP A 226 5.66 -0.45 23.15
C ASP A 226 5.40 1.01 22.81
N GLY A 227 4.44 1.26 21.92
CA GLY A 227 4.09 2.61 21.49
C GLY A 227 4.91 3.15 20.32
N GLU A 228 5.84 2.37 19.75
CA GLU A 228 6.62 2.76 18.56
C GLU A 228 6.19 1.99 17.30
N GLY A 229 6.18 2.72 16.18
CA GLY A 229 6.04 2.20 14.82
C GLY A 229 7.39 2.11 14.10
N TYR A 230 7.40 1.61 12.86
CA TYR A 230 8.59 1.68 12.01
C TYR A 230 8.28 1.88 10.53
N THR A 231 9.27 2.41 9.81
CA THR A 231 9.26 2.54 8.37
C THR A 231 9.75 1.25 7.73
N MET A 232 9.01 0.76 6.73
CA MET A 232 9.49 -0.22 5.78
C MET A 232 9.98 0.48 4.52
N VAL A 233 11.15 0.11 4.04
CA VAL A 233 11.80 0.67 2.85
C VAL A 233 11.98 -0.40 1.78
N PRO A 234 11.91 -0.01 0.51
CA PRO A 234 12.08 -0.95 -0.60
C PRO A 234 13.55 -1.27 -0.82
N HIS A 235 13.85 -2.51 -1.18
CA HIS A 235 15.15 -2.93 -1.69
C HIS A 235 14.94 -3.61 -3.05
N ASN A 236 15.64 -3.14 -4.09
CA ASN A 236 15.59 -3.65 -5.47
C ASN A 236 14.17 -3.93 -5.99
N VAL A 237 13.24 -3.00 -5.75
CA VAL A 237 11.91 -3.01 -6.36
C VAL A 237 12.01 -2.30 -7.70
N ASP A 238 12.26 -3.08 -8.76
CA ASP A 238 12.64 -2.58 -10.09
C ASP A 238 11.46 -2.36 -11.02
N ASN A 239 10.31 -2.99 -10.75
CA ASN A 239 9.16 -2.92 -11.65
C ASN A 239 7.80 -2.93 -10.94
N VAL A 240 6.78 -2.49 -11.69
CA VAL A 240 5.39 -2.40 -11.21
C VAL A 240 4.81 -3.73 -10.74
N PHE A 241 5.27 -4.87 -11.27
CA PHE A 241 4.79 -6.17 -10.78
C PHE A 241 5.24 -6.45 -9.35
N GLN A 242 6.51 -6.16 -9.06
CA GLN A 242 7.06 -6.26 -7.71
C GLN A 242 6.38 -5.25 -6.77
N GLN A 243 6.24 -4.00 -7.21
CA GLN A 243 5.56 -2.95 -6.46
C GLN A 243 4.14 -3.36 -6.04
N PHE A 244 3.30 -3.78 -6.99
CA PHE A 244 1.92 -4.19 -6.69
C PHE A 244 1.84 -5.52 -5.94
N SER A 245 2.81 -6.43 -6.15
CA SER A 245 2.92 -7.66 -5.36
C SER A 245 3.16 -7.34 -3.89
N LEU A 246 4.12 -6.48 -3.57
CA LEU A 246 4.42 -6.05 -2.20
C LEU A 246 3.26 -5.27 -1.58
N LEU A 247 2.63 -4.36 -2.34
CA LEU A 247 1.43 -3.64 -1.89
C LEU A 247 0.28 -4.60 -1.54
N SER A 248 0.12 -5.71 -2.28
CA SER A 248 -0.85 -6.76 -1.96
C SER A 248 -0.52 -7.51 -0.66
N GLY A 249 0.77 -7.63 -0.31
CA GLY A 249 1.21 -8.16 0.97
C GLY A 249 0.84 -7.22 2.12
N LEU A 250 1.13 -5.93 1.98
CA LEU A 250 0.73 -4.90 2.94
C LEU A 250 -0.78 -4.80 3.12
N ALA A 251 -1.54 -4.80 2.04
CA ALA A 251 -3.00 -4.82 2.09
C ALA A 251 -3.51 -6.06 2.82
N LYS A 252 -2.85 -7.21 2.67
CA LYS A 252 -3.21 -8.42 3.40
C LYS A 252 -2.94 -8.31 4.90
N ILE A 253 -1.81 -7.70 5.29
CA ILE A 253 -1.49 -7.39 6.69
C ILE A 253 -2.58 -6.49 7.28
N HIS A 254 -2.90 -5.39 6.59
CA HIS A 254 -3.93 -4.42 7.02
C HIS A 254 -5.28 -5.13 7.26
N MET A 255 -5.74 -5.95 6.31
CA MET A 255 -6.98 -6.71 6.45
C MET A 255 -6.99 -7.65 7.66
N LEU A 256 -5.88 -8.35 7.90
CA LEU A 256 -5.79 -9.33 8.98
C LEU A 256 -5.81 -8.63 10.34
N ALA A 257 -5.07 -7.53 10.49
CA ALA A 257 -5.11 -6.70 11.69
C ALA A 257 -6.54 -6.16 11.96
N ARG A 258 -7.21 -5.61 10.93
CA ARG A 258 -8.60 -5.13 11.06
C ARG A 258 -9.58 -6.24 11.42
N LYS A 259 -9.37 -7.45 10.91
CA LYS A 259 -10.22 -8.62 11.23
C LYS A 259 -10.09 -9.00 12.70
N ASP A 260 -8.90 -8.83 13.27
CA ASP A 260 -8.61 -9.13 14.67
C ASP A 260 -8.98 -7.97 15.62
N GLY A 261 -9.55 -6.88 15.09
CA GLY A 261 -10.11 -5.78 15.89
C GLY A 261 -9.18 -4.57 16.09
N PHE A 262 -8.06 -4.51 15.38
CA PHE A 262 -7.13 -3.38 15.40
C PHE A 262 -7.59 -2.22 14.51
#